data_AF-A0A848CGW8-F1
#
_entry.id   AF-A0A848CGW8-F1
#
_cell.length_a   1.000
_cell.length_b   1.000
_cell.length_c   1.000
_cell.angle_alpha   90.00
_cell.angle_beta   90.00
_cell.angle_gamma   90.00
#
_symmetry.space_group_name_H-M   'P 1'
#
loop_
_entity.id
_entity.type
_entity.pdbx_description
1 polymer ?
#
loop_
_entity_poly.entity_id
_entity_poly.type
_entity_poly.pdbx_seq_one_letter_code
_entity_poly.pdbx_strand_id
1 'polypeptide(L)'
;MTNKLRQYFPMIHTRQEVLAEIEAKPKLKQEFYSWEKKYRKEFLDFCTGVKGVKIMYDFISKEILNPETVPERVEELLSLLIGQQVHIKEVLPNDGTRISDESTLVIMDMVVELEDGSIVNLEVQKIGYKFPGARSACYSADLLLRQYKKVRSKKGKKFNYTDVKDVYTIVLFEKSPTEFHEFSDTYIHYFEQHSNTGIQLNLLQKYLFISIDIFLKYQQNIGIQLETRRDAWLAFMGSDDPDIILKVIEKYPDFKGMYQQVYEICQNIEEVMGMFSKELAEMDRNTAQLMIDEMQEDIKQKEEILKGQDDRIKDQINKLKEQDDRLKEQDQVIRELMKKIEQLENK
;
A
#
# COMPACT_ATOMS: atom_id res chain seq x y z
N MET A 1 35.01 3.72 -13.39
CA MET A 1 34.11 2.93 -14.26
C MET A 1 32.95 3.82 -14.63
N THR A 2 32.70 4.02 -15.93
CA THR A 2 31.54 4.78 -16.39
C THR A 2 30.28 4.04 -15.99
N ASN A 3 29.35 4.76 -15.38
CA ASN A 3 28.11 4.20 -14.91
C ASN A 3 27.26 3.64 -16.06
N LYS A 4 26.66 2.45 -15.91
CA LYS A 4 25.88 1.77 -16.95
C LYS A 4 24.76 2.67 -17.48
N LEU A 5 24.01 3.31 -16.59
CA LEU A 5 22.90 4.20 -16.96
C LEU A 5 23.37 5.44 -17.73
N ARG A 6 24.56 5.98 -17.41
CA ARG A 6 25.11 7.15 -18.11
C ARG A 6 25.48 6.87 -19.56
N GLN A 7 25.71 5.60 -19.92
CA GLN A 7 25.92 5.21 -21.32
C GLN A 7 24.63 5.32 -22.14
N TYR A 8 23.49 5.06 -21.51
CA TYR A 8 22.16 5.16 -22.12
C TYR A 8 21.56 6.57 -22.03
N PHE A 9 21.93 7.30 -20.97
CA PHE A 9 21.46 8.64 -20.64
C PHE A 9 22.66 9.58 -20.36
N PRO A 10 23.30 10.13 -21.42
CA PRO A 10 24.50 10.96 -21.27
C PRO A 10 24.28 12.25 -20.48
N MET A 11 23.04 12.70 -20.37
CA MET A 11 22.63 13.88 -19.60
C MET A 11 22.78 13.74 -18.07
N ILE A 12 22.98 12.52 -17.57
CA ILE A 12 23.17 12.25 -16.14
C ILE A 12 24.47 12.90 -15.64
N HIS A 13 24.34 13.64 -14.54
CA HIS A 13 25.43 14.35 -13.89
C HIS A 13 26.49 13.39 -13.32
N THR A 14 27.73 13.85 -13.26
CA THR A 14 28.76 13.22 -12.43
C THR A 14 28.56 13.57 -10.97
N ARG A 15 29.08 12.72 -10.08
CA ARG A 15 29.09 13.02 -8.65
C ARG A 15 29.79 14.33 -8.31
N GLN A 16 30.82 14.72 -9.07
CA GLN A 16 31.54 15.97 -8.87
C GLN A 16 30.68 17.17 -9.25
N GLU A 17 29.96 17.11 -10.38
CA GLU A 17 29.03 18.17 -10.81
C GLU A 17 27.91 18.36 -9.79
N VAL A 18 27.27 17.29 -9.34
CA VAL A 18 26.20 17.35 -8.34
C VAL A 18 26.69 17.99 -7.04
N LEU A 19 27.83 17.52 -6.51
CA LEU A 19 28.38 18.07 -5.27
C LEU A 19 28.85 19.52 -5.44
N ALA A 20 29.43 19.87 -6.59
CA ALA A 20 29.86 21.25 -6.84
C ALA A 20 28.68 22.22 -6.84
N GLU A 21 27.55 21.85 -7.45
CA GLU A 21 26.34 22.68 -7.42
C GLU A 21 25.78 22.83 -6.00
N ILE A 22 25.68 21.72 -5.25
CA ILE A 22 25.20 21.73 -3.86
C ILE A 22 26.09 22.61 -2.98
N GLU A 23 27.41 22.46 -3.08
CA GLU A 23 28.38 23.21 -2.27
C GLU A 23 28.44 24.70 -2.66
N ALA A 24 28.15 25.05 -3.91
CA ALA A 24 28.15 26.43 -4.39
C ALA A 24 26.97 27.27 -3.86
N LYS A 25 25.84 26.63 -3.52
CA LYS A 25 24.62 27.29 -3.06
C LYS A 25 24.40 27.04 -1.55
N PRO A 26 24.52 28.05 -0.67
CA PRO A 26 24.39 27.85 0.79
C PRO A 26 23.10 27.15 1.23
N LYS A 27 21.97 27.44 0.57
CA LYS A 27 20.68 26.81 0.85
C LYS A 27 20.70 25.31 0.54
N LEU A 28 21.16 24.92 -0.65
CA LEU A 28 21.27 23.50 -1.04
C LEU A 28 22.23 22.76 -0.13
N LYS A 29 23.39 23.36 0.19
CA LYS A 29 24.34 22.79 1.13
C LYS A 29 23.67 22.49 2.48
N GLN A 30 23.00 23.48 3.07
CA GLN A 30 22.31 23.32 4.34
C GLN A 30 21.27 22.20 4.29
N GLU A 31 20.46 22.18 3.24
CA GLU A 31 19.41 21.18 3.03
C GLU A 31 19.99 19.77 2.86
N PHE A 32 20.98 19.61 1.97
CA PHE A 32 21.65 18.33 1.73
C PHE A 32 22.23 17.73 3.02
N TYR A 33 22.93 18.54 3.82
CA TYR A 33 23.54 18.08 5.07
C TYR A 33 22.55 17.94 6.23
N SER A 34 21.33 18.48 6.11
CA SER A 34 20.24 18.21 7.06
C SER A 34 19.69 16.79 6.93
N TRP A 35 19.81 16.18 5.75
CA TRP A 35 19.34 14.82 5.51
C TRP A 35 20.24 13.76 6.17
N GLU A 36 19.61 12.65 6.57
CA GLU A 36 20.33 11.46 7.00
C GLU A 36 21.32 10.98 5.93
N LYS A 37 22.40 10.32 6.37
CA LYS A 37 23.45 9.82 5.48
C LYS A 37 22.90 8.87 4.40
N LYS A 38 21.85 8.09 4.72
CA LYS A 38 21.21 7.17 3.78
C LYS A 38 20.52 7.92 2.62
N TYR A 39 19.78 9.00 2.92
CA TYR A 39 19.07 9.80 1.92
C TYR A 39 20.02 10.65 1.09
N ARG A 40 21.09 11.19 1.67
CA ARG A 40 22.17 11.83 0.90
C ARG A 40 22.80 10.88 -0.10
N LYS A 41 23.03 9.62 0.30
CA LYS A 41 23.56 8.60 -0.60
C LYS A 41 22.56 8.28 -1.70
N GLU A 42 21.29 8.05 -1.35
CA GLU A 42 20.20 7.78 -2.30
C GLU A 42 20.07 8.89 -3.36
N PHE A 43 20.03 10.15 -2.92
CA PHE A 43 20.01 11.32 -3.79
C PHE A 43 21.18 11.35 -4.79
N LEU A 44 22.41 11.23 -4.27
CA LEU A 44 23.58 11.21 -5.13
C LEU A 44 23.60 10.00 -6.07
N ASP A 45 23.15 8.83 -5.60
CA ASP A 45 23.16 7.60 -6.39
C ASP A 45 22.20 7.71 -7.58
N PHE A 46 20.99 8.24 -7.41
CA PHE A 46 20.08 8.39 -8.55
C PHE A 46 20.43 9.58 -9.46
N CYS A 47 20.90 10.72 -8.92
CA CYS A 47 21.33 11.86 -9.74
C CYS A 47 22.58 11.56 -10.59
N THR A 48 23.36 10.56 -10.19
CA THR A 48 24.59 10.14 -10.91
C THR A 48 24.45 8.82 -11.64
N GLY A 49 23.22 8.28 -11.66
CA GLY A 49 22.84 7.03 -12.33
C GLY A 49 23.43 5.78 -11.70
N VAL A 50 23.98 5.81 -10.48
CA VAL A 50 24.48 4.61 -9.76
C VAL A 50 23.31 3.69 -9.48
N LYS A 51 22.16 4.30 -9.22
CA LYS A 51 20.85 3.69 -9.23
C LYS A 51 19.96 4.44 -10.22
N GLY A 52 18.85 3.82 -10.59
CA GLY A 52 17.71 4.51 -11.16
C GLY A 52 17.07 5.46 -10.16
N VAL A 53 16.22 6.34 -10.66
CA VAL A 53 15.28 7.10 -9.82
C VAL A 53 14.10 6.18 -9.54
N LYS A 54 13.61 6.16 -8.30
CA LYS A 54 12.40 5.41 -7.96
C LYS A 54 11.18 6.10 -8.58
N ILE A 55 10.52 5.41 -9.50
CA ILE A 55 9.34 5.95 -10.18
C ILE A 55 8.17 6.16 -9.20
N MET A 56 8.08 5.32 -8.16
CA MET A 56 7.07 5.45 -7.10
C MET A 56 7.32 6.63 -6.14
N TYR A 57 8.28 7.52 -6.37
CA TYR A 57 8.25 8.83 -5.69
C TYR A 57 7.11 9.68 -6.23
N ASP A 58 6.49 10.50 -5.37
CA ASP A 58 5.32 11.30 -5.73
C ASP A 58 5.60 12.20 -6.91
N PHE A 59 6.69 12.95 -6.82
CA PHE A 59 7.09 13.92 -7.82
C PHE A 59 7.51 13.30 -9.16
N ILE A 60 7.88 12.01 -9.18
CA ILE A 60 8.21 11.31 -10.43
C ILE A 60 6.95 10.67 -11.02
N SER A 61 6.20 9.93 -10.21
CA SER A 61 4.98 9.26 -10.65
C SER A 61 3.96 10.26 -11.22
N LYS A 62 3.76 11.41 -10.58
CA LYS A 62 2.87 12.47 -11.08
C LYS A 62 3.32 13.12 -12.38
N GLU A 63 4.61 13.11 -12.71
CA GLU A 63 5.12 13.65 -13.97
C GLU A 63 5.06 12.62 -15.10
N ILE A 64 5.23 11.34 -14.77
CA ILE A 64 5.27 10.25 -15.76
C ILE A 64 3.88 9.68 -16.04
N LEU A 65 3.05 9.52 -15.02
CA LEU A 65 1.71 8.92 -15.05
C LEU A 65 0.63 9.96 -14.83
N ASN A 66 0.71 11.08 -15.54
CA ASN A 66 -0.32 12.11 -15.46
C ASN A 66 -1.42 11.84 -16.51
N PRO A 67 -2.65 11.50 -16.09
CA PRO A 67 -3.75 11.24 -17.03
C PRO A 67 -4.22 12.48 -17.80
N GLU A 68 -3.86 13.69 -17.39
CA GLU A 68 -4.21 14.94 -18.09
C GLU A 68 -3.18 15.31 -19.17
N THR A 69 -1.90 14.99 -18.98
CA THR A 69 -0.83 15.39 -19.92
C THR A 69 -0.38 14.25 -20.83
N VAL A 70 -0.37 13.01 -20.34
CA VAL A 70 0.08 11.82 -21.08
C VAL A 70 -0.86 10.63 -20.78
N PRO A 71 -2.15 10.72 -21.13
CA PRO A 71 -3.16 9.70 -20.81
C PRO A 71 -2.79 8.31 -21.33
N GLU A 72 -2.12 8.22 -22.48
CA GLU A 72 -1.77 6.96 -23.13
C GLU A 72 -0.93 6.02 -22.24
N ARG A 73 -0.08 6.56 -21.36
CA ARG A 73 0.71 5.76 -20.41
C ARG A 73 -0.16 5.15 -19.33
N VAL A 74 -1.10 5.95 -18.81
CA VAL A 74 -2.04 5.51 -17.79
C VAL A 74 -3.02 4.50 -18.41
N GLU A 75 -3.54 4.77 -19.60
CA GLU A 75 -4.40 3.84 -20.35
C GLU A 75 -3.72 2.49 -20.62
N GLU A 76 -2.46 2.48 -21.05
CA GLU A 76 -1.73 1.22 -21.27
C GLU A 76 -1.56 0.45 -19.96
N LEU A 77 -1.12 1.13 -18.88
CA LEU A 77 -0.97 0.51 -17.57
C LEU A 77 -2.31 -0.08 -17.09
N LEU A 78 -3.38 0.71 -17.10
CA LEU A 78 -4.71 0.26 -16.68
C LEU A 78 -5.21 -0.90 -17.55
N SER A 79 -4.97 -0.85 -18.86
CA SER A 79 -5.38 -1.91 -19.79
C SER A 79 -4.70 -3.23 -19.45
N LEU A 80 -3.39 -3.19 -19.14
CA LEU A 80 -2.61 -4.36 -18.76
C LEU A 80 -2.99 -4.91 -17.38
N LEU A 81 -3.35 -4.04 -16.45
CA LEU A 81 -3.75 -4.42 -15.09
C LEU A 81 -5.16 -5.01 -15.06
N ILE A 82 -6.11 -4.40 -15.77
CA ILE A 82 -7.50 -4.86 -15.84
C ILE A 82 -7.63 -6.08 -16.78
N GLY A 83 -6.75 -6.20 -17.78
CA GLY A 83 -6.78 -7.29 -18.76
C GLY A 83 -7.71 -7.02 -19.95
N GLN A 84 -8.10 -5.76 -20.18
CA GLN A 84 -8.89 -5.33 -21.33
C GLN A 84 -8.44 -3.94 -21.77
N GLN A 85 -8.61 -3.59 -23.04
CA GLN A 85 -8.28 -2.24 -23.52
C GLN A 85 -9.23 -1.21 -22.90
N VAL A 86 -8.67 -0.12 -22.36
CA VAL A 86 -9.41 0.98 -21.75
C VAL A 86 -8.98 2.34 -22.30
N HIS A 87 -9.90 3.30 -22.28
CA HIS A 87 -9.65 4.69 -22.62
C HIS A 87 -10.21 5.61 -21.55
N ILE A 88 -9.44 6.63 -21.16
CA ILE A 88 -9.79 7.61 -20.15
C ILE A 88 -10.69 8.66 -20.77
N LYS A 89 -11.85 8.89 -20.16
CA LYS A 89 -12.79 9.92 -20.57
C LYS A 89 -12.52 11.24 -19.84
N GLU A 90 -12.38 11.19 -18.53
CA GLU A 90 -12.06 12.34 -17.70
C GLU A 90 -11.40 11.92 -16.39
N VAL A 91 -10.54 12.79 -15.87
CA VAL A 91 -10.01 12.69 -14.50
C VAL A 91 -11.05 13.26 -13.56
N LEU A 92 -11.41 12.49 -12.53
CA LEU A 92 -12.35 12.92 -11.51
C LEU A 92 -11.59 13.60 -10.38
N PRO A 93 -12.08 14.74 -9.86
CA PRO A 93 -11.43 15.39 -8.73
C PRO A 93 -11.48 14.47 -7.50
N ASN A 94 -10.36 14.38 -6.80
CA ASN A 94 -10.30 13.83 -5.44
C ASN A 94 -10.98 14.83 -4.48
N ASP A 95 -12.32 14.94 -4.55
CA ASP A 95 -13.07 15.85 -3.68
C ASP A 95 -12.80 15.49 -2.21
N GLY A 96 -12.10 16.41 -1.54
CA GLY A 96 -11.32 16.25 -0.32
C GLY A 96 -12.08 16.03 0.99
N THR A 97 -13.31 15.50 0.96
CA THR A 97 -13.84 14.83 2.16
C THR A 97 -13.34 13.40 2.14
N ARG A 98 -12.03 13.23 2.39
CA ARG A 98 -11.53 11.94 2.88
C ARG A 98 -12.37 11.58 4.10
N ILE A 99 -12.81 10.33 4.17
CA ILE A 99 -13.71 9.83 5.21
C ILE A 99 -13.10 10.01 6.63
N SER A 100 -11.80 10.32 6.70
CA SER A 100 -11.09 10.75 7.90
C SER A 100 -9.87 11.63 7.55
N ASP A 101 -9.39 12.42 8.52
CA ASP A 101 -8.08 13.12 8.53
C ASP A 101 -6.87 12.14 8.50
N GLU A 102 -7.06 10.89 8.05
CA GLU A 102 -6.04 9.85 8.06
C GLU A 102 -4.94 10.13 7.04
N SER A 103 -3.71 10.05 7.54
CA SER A 103 -2.43 10.36 6.91
C SER A 103 -2.18 9.66 5.56
N THR A 104 -1.59 10.39 4.60
CA THR A 104 -1.27 9.96 3.23
C THR A 104 -0.01 9.10 3.12
N LEU A 105 -0.07 7.82 3.49
CA LEU A 105 0.87 6.79 3.00
C LEU A 105 0.69 6.52 1.49
N VAL A 106 -0.42 6.98 0.92
CA VAL A 106 -0.67 7.04 -0.53
C VAL A 106 0.16 8.16 -1.15
N ILE A 107 1.01 7.78 -2.10
CA ILE A 107 1.88 8.68 -2.86
C ILE A 107 1.10 9.20 -4.06
N MET A 108 0.72 8.29 -4.96
CA MET A 108 -0.10 8.61 -6.14
C MET A 108 -1.52 8.11 -5.91
N ASP A 109 -2.50 8.99 -6.12
CA ASP A 109 -3.94 8.68 -6.00
C ASP A 109 -4.65 9.37 -7.17
N MET A 110 -5.12 8.59 -8.14
CA MET A 110 -5.86 9.12 -9.28
C MET A 110 -7.17 8.37 -9.47
N VAL A 111 -8.23 9.15 -9.67
CA VAL A 111 -9.56 8.62 -10.00
C VAL A 111 -9.90 9.06 -11.42
N VAL A 112 -10.18 8.10 -12.30
CA VAL A 112 -10.55 8.35 -13.69
C VAL A 112 -11.88 7.68 -14.03
N GLU A 113 -12.70 8.34 -14.86
CA GLU A 113 -13.84 7.73 -15.54
C GLU A 113 -13.37 7.22 -16.90
N LEU A 114 -13.66 5.96 -17.23
CA LEU A 114 -13.37 5.37 -18.53
C LEU A 114 -14.50 5.66 -19.53
N GLU A 115 -14.25 5.50 -20.82
CA GLU A 115 -15.25 5.71 -21.87
C GLU A 115 -16.49 4.81 -21.73
N ASP A 116 -16.33 3.59 -21.20
CA ASP A 116 -17.42 2.66 -20.94
C ASP A 116 -18.29 3.04 -19.71
N GLY A 117 -17.87 4.08 -18.98
CA GLY A 117 -18.51 4.64 -17.80
C GLY A 117 -18.05 4.04 -16.48
N SER A 118 -17.16 3.04 -16.48
CA SER A 118 -16.55 2.52 -15.26
C SER A 118 -15.60 3.55 -14.63
N ILE A 119 -15.37 3.42 -13.33
CA ILE A 119 -14.44 4.28 -12.59
C ILE A 119 -13.24 3.45 -12.16
N VAL A 120 -12.04 3.98 -12.30
CA VAL A 120 -10.82 3.38 -11.78
C VAL A 120 -10.21 4.32 -10.76
N ASN A 121 -9.96 3.80 -9.56
CA ASN A 121 -9.08 4.41 -8.58
C ASN A 121 -7.74 3.68 -8.62
N LEU A 122 -6.66 4.38 -8.97
CA LEU A 122 -5.30 3.84 -9.00
C LEU A 122 -4.48 4.51 -7.90
N GLU A 123 -4.05 3.69 -6.94
CA GLU A 123 -3.26 4.10 -5.78
C GLU A 123 -1.86 3.47 -5.81
N VAL A 124 -0.84 4.27 -5.52
CA VAL A 124 0.52 3.80 -5.22
C VAL A 124 0.81 4.09 -3.76
N GLN A 125 1.11 3.04 -3.00
CA GLN A 125 1.35 3.10 -1.56
C GLN A 125 2.78 2.66 -1.24
N LYS A 126 3.50 3.48 -0.47
CA LYS A 126 4.90 3.18 -0.10
C LYS A 126 5.00 1.98 0.85
N ILE A 127 4.12 1.97 1.84
CA ILE A 127 3.93 0.90 2.80
C ILE A 127 2.43 0.62 2.78
N GLY A 128 2.05 -0.63 2.55
CA GLY A 128 0.65 -1.01 2.61
C GLY A 128 0.08 -0.72 4.01
N TYR A 129 -1.06 -0.06 4.03
CA TYR A 129 -1.78 0.20 5.27
C TYR A 129 -2.19 -1.08 5.99
N LYS A 130 -2.45 -0.97 7.30
CA LYS A 130 -3.29 -1.96 8.00
C LYS A 130 -4.71 -1.97 7.43
N PHE A 131 -5.31 -3.14 7.38
CA PHE A 131 -6.66 -3.39 6.85
C PHE A 131 -6.88 -2.86 5.42
N PRO A 132 -5.98 -3.17 4.46
CA PRO A 132 -6.06 -2.64 3.10
C PRO A 132 -7.42 -2.97 2.46
N GLY A 133 -7.94 -4.19 2.69
CA GLY A 133 -9.26 -4.59 2.19
C GLY A 133 -10.42 -3.74 2.71
N ALA A 134 -10.47 -3.46 4.02
CA ALA A 134 -11.56 -2.68 4.61
C ALA A 134 -11.54 -1.22 4.12
N ARG A 135 -10.35 -0.61 4.04
CA ARG A 135 -10.20 0.76 3.53
C ARG A 135 -10.57 0.87 2.05
N SER A 136 -10.01 -0.01 1.21
CA SER A 136 -10.37 -0.04 -0.20
C SER A 136 -11.86 -0.29 -0.40
N ALA A 137 -12.51 -1.10 0.44
CA ALA A 137 -13.95 -1.30 0.39
C ALA A 137 -14.74 0.00 0.66
N CYS A 138 -14.35 0.78 1.66
CA CYS A 138 -14.96 2.09 1.96
C CYS A 138 -14.82 3.07 0.80
N TYR A 139 -13.60 3.23 0.25
CA TYR A 139 -13.35 4.15 -0.87
C TYR A 139 -14.08 3.72 -2.15
N SER A 140 -14.05 2.43 -2.48
CA SER A 140 -14.77 1.87 -3.62
C SER A 140 -16.29 2.08 -3.48
N ALA A 141 -16.85 1.91 -2.28
CA ALA A 141 -18.28 2.11 -2.03
C ALA A 141 -18.68 3.59 -2.17
N ASP A 142 -17.83 4.51 -1.72
CA ASP A 142 -18.05 5.95 -1.91
C ASP A 142 -18.02 6.31 -3.41
N LEU A 143 -17.02 5.86 -4.16
CA LEU A 143 -16.94 6.07 -5.62
C LEU A 143 -18.15 5.49 -6.35
N LEU A 144 -18.59 4.29 -5.97
CA LEU A 144 -19.80 3.67 -6.52
C LEU A 144 -21.05 4.51 -6.26
N LEU A 145 -21.21 5.03 -5.04
CA LEU A 145 -22.32 5.91 -4.69
C LEU A 145 -22.27 7.24 -5.43
N ARG A 146 -21.08 7.82 -5.62
CA ARG A 146 -20.88 9.04 -6.43
C ARG A 146 -21.27 8.79 -7.88
N GLN A 147 -20.83 7.67 -8.46
CA GLN A 147 -21.18 7.25 -9.82
C GLN A 147 -22.71 7.12 -9.96
N TYR A 148 -23.35 6.40 -9.03
CA TYR A 148 -24.80 6.25 -9.00
C TYR A 148 -25.53 7.61 -8.96
N LYS A 149 -25.11 8.53 -8.08
CA LYS A 149 -25.70 9.87 -7.98
C LYS A 149 -25.55 10.66 -9.29
N LYS A 150 -24.36 10.63 -9.91
CA LYS A 150 -24.06 11.29 -11.19
C LYS A 150 -24.95 10.74 -12.31
N VAL A 151 -25.03 9.43 -12.46
CA VAL A 151 -25.82 8.76 -13.51
C VAL A 151 -27.33 8.98 -13.30
N ARG A 152 -27.82 8.82 -12.07
CA ARG A 152 -29.25 9.03 -11.74
C ARG A 152 -29.68 10.48 -11.98
N SER A 153 -28.85 11.45 -11.61
CA SER A 153 -29.10 12.88 -11.86
C SER A 153 -29.21 13.17 -13.37
N LYS A 154 -28.29 12.62 -14.18
CA LYS A 154 -28.31 12.80 -15.65
C LYS A 154 -29.49 12.12 -16.33
N LYS A 155 -29.88 10.91 -15.89
CA LYS A 155 -30.93 10.10 -16.56
C LYS A 155 -32.35 10.33 -16.03
N GLY A 156 -32.49 10.85 -14.80
CA GLY A 156 -33.78 11.12 -14.17
C GLY A 156 -34.70 9.89 -14.19
N LYS A 157 -35.89 10.03 -14.79
CA LYS A 157 -36.88 8.95 -14.89
C LYS A 157 -36.47 7.78 -15.78
N LYS A 158 -35.45 7.93 -16.63
CA LYS A 158 -34.94 6.88 -17.54
C LYS A 158 -33.83 6.03 -16.91
N PHE A 159 -33.51 6.26 -15.63
CA PHE A 159 -32.46 5.55 -14.92
C PHE A 159 -32.79 4.06 -14.73
N ASN A 160 -31.78 3.20 -14.95
CA ASN A 160 -31.77 1.79 -14.58
C ASN A 160 -30.47 1.47 -13.80
N TYR A 161 -30.50 0.50 -12.88
CA TYR A 161 -29.30 0.06 -12.16
C TYR A 161 -28.22 -0.52 -13.09
N THR A 162 -28.57 -1.03 -14.27
CA THR A 162 -27.60 -1.46 -15.30
C THR A 162 -26.81 -0.28 -15.92
N ASP A 163 -27.22 0.95 -15.65
CA ASP A 163 -26.50 2.16 -16.05
C ASP A 163 -25.30 2.46 -15.14
N VAL A 164 -25.24 1.86 -13.95
CA VAL A 164 -24.08 1.93 -13.07
C VAL A 164 -23.08 0.86 -13.52
N LYS A 165 -21.83 1.27 -13.64
CA LYS A 165 -20.70 0.51 -14.14
C LYS A 165 -19.74 0.16 -13.01
N ASP A 166 -18.81 -0.73 -13.34
CA ASP A 166 -17.83 -1.24 -12.40
C ASP A 166 -16.97 -0.11 -11.82
N VAL A 167 -16.53 -0.31 -10.58
CA VAL A 167 -15.56 0.52 -9.88
C VAL A 167 -14.36 -0.35 -9.56
N TYR A 168 -13.24 -0.07 -10.23
CA TYR A 168 -11.97 -0.73 -9.99
C TYR A 168 -11.19 0.05 -8.93
N THR A 169 -10.67 -0.66 -7.94
CA THR A 169 -9.71 -0.12 -6.97
C THR A 169 -8.41 -0.89 -7.10
N ILE A 170 -7.42 -0.24 -7.71
CA ILE A 170 -6.12 -0.80 -8.03
C ILE A 170 -5.10 -0.19 -7.07
N VAL A 171 -4.38 -1.04 -6.33
CA VAL A 171 -3.38 -0.59 -5.34
C VAL A 171 -2.05 -1.26 -5.63
N LEU A 172 -1.01 -0.46 -5.85
CA LEU A 172 0.38 -0.92 -5.98
C LEU A 172 1.10 -0.65 -4.66
N PHE A 173 1.61 -1.70 -4.02
CA PHE A 173 2.40 -1.60 -2.81
C PHE A 173 3.89 -1.67 -3.13
N GLU A 174 4.65 -0.63 -2.82
CA GLU A 174 6.13 -0.69 -2.84
C GLU A 174 6.62 -1.72 -1.80
N LYS A 175 6.01 -1.70 -0.60
CA LYS A 175 6.14 -2.75 0.43
C LYS A 175 4.77 -3.28 0.80
N SER A 176 4.51 -4.53 0.46
CA SER A 176 3.19 -5.15 0.66
C SER A 176 2.97 -5.58 2.12
N PRO A 177 1.71 -5.56 2.61
CA PRO A 177 1.34 -6.08 3.93
C PRO A 177 1.72 -7.56 4.10
N THR A 178 1.90 -8.00 5.36
CA THR A 178 2.39 -9.34 5.70
C THR A 178 1.58 -10.48 5.08
N GLU A 179 0.26 -10.32 4.98
CA GLU A 179 -0.67 -11.32 4.42
C GLU A 179 -0.34 -11.69 2.96
N PHE A 180 0.23 -10.76 2.19
CA PHE A 180 0.62 -11.01 0.81
C PHE A 180 1.88 -11.89 0.72
N HIS A 181 2.75 -11.87 1.73
CA HIS A 181 3.99 -12.66 1.77
C HIS A 181 3.73 -14.17 1.98
N GLU A 182 2.50 -14.57 2.32
CA GLU A 182 2.07 -15.97 2.29
C GLU A 182 2.08 -16.55 0.87
N PHE A 183 2.00 -15.68 -0.15
CA PHE A 183 1.99 -16.05 -1.57
C PHE A 183 3.23 -15.50 -2.28
N SER A 184 4.42 -16.04 -1.96
CA SER A 184 5.69 -15.53 -2.49
C SER A 184 5.87 -15.56 -4.01
N ASP A 185 5.06 -16.36 -4.71
CA ASP A 185 5.14 -16.55 -6.17
C ASP A 185 4.02 -15.80 -6.91
N THR A 186 3.10 -15.15 -6.17
CA THR A 186 1.97 -14.40 -6.72
C THR A 186 2.01 -12.98 -6.20
N TYR A 187 2.01 -12.02 -7.12
CA TYR A 187 2.14 -10.59 -6.80
C TYR A 187 0.98 -9.75 -7.34
N ILE A 188 -0.03 -10.38 -7.94
CA ILE A 188 -1.25 -9.75 -8.43
C ILE A 188 -2.42 -10.50 -7.82
N HIS A 189 -3.24 -9.78 -7.05
CA HIS A 189 -4.33 -10.35 -6.27
C HIS A 189 -5.62 -9.65 -6.66
N TYR A 190 -6.50 -10.41 -7.30
CA TYR A 190 -7.82 -9.94 -7.70
C TYR A 190 -8.86 -10.36 -6.67
N PHE A 191 -9.71 -9.42 -6.24
CA PHE A 191 -10.79 -9.69 -5.30
C PHE A 191 -12.11 -9.21 -5.89
N GLU A 192 -13.09 -10.11 -5.90
CA GLU A 192 -14.49 -9.83 -6.20
C GLU A 192 -15.37 -10.70 -5.31
N GLN A 193 -16.62 -10.28 -5.10
CA GLN A 193 -17.55 -11.04 -4.30
C GLN A 193 -18.18 -12.17 -5.13
N HIS A 194 -18.19 -13.38 -4.57
CA HIS A 194 -18.85 -14.53 -5.15
C HIS A 194 -19.91 -15.08 -4.21
N SER A 195 -20.98 -15.63 -4.78
CA SER A 195 -21.97 -16.35 -4.01
C SER A 195 -21.41 -17.70 -3.54
N ASN A 196 -21.67 -18.05 -2.28
CA ASN A 196 -21.36 -19.38 -1.75
C ASN A 196 -22.11 -20.52 -2.46
N THR A 197 -23.18 -20.21 -3.21
CA THR A 197 -23.94 -21.19 -4.01
C THR A 197 -23.52 -21.23 -5.48
N GLY A 198 -22.59 -20.37 -5.91
CA GLY A 198 -22.16 -20.25 -7.31
C GLY A 198 -23.04 -19.35 -8.18
N ILE A 199 -24.08 -18.71 -7.62
CA ILE A 199 -24.86 -17.68 -8.31
C ILE A 199 -23.92 -16.54 -8.75
N GLN A 200 -24.00 -16.17 -10.01
CA GLN A 200 -23.20 -15.10 -10.62
C GLN A 200 -23.97 -13.79 -10.61
N LEU A 201 -23.53 -12.84 -9.78
CA LEU A 201 -24.05 -11.47 -9.72
C LEU A 201 -22.88 -10.50 -9.77
N ASN A 202 -22.97 -9.47 -10.62
CA ASN A 202 -21.98 -8.41 -10.62
C ASN A 202 -22.30 -7.40 -9.49
N LEU A 203 -21.46 -7.36 -8.45
CA LEU A 203 -21.57 -6.38 -7.36
C LEU A 203 -20.78 -5.08 -7.63
N LEU A 204 -20.32 -4.89 -8.87
CA LEU A 204 -19.70 -3.68 -9.44
C LEU A 204 -18.32 -3.32 -8.87
N GLN A 205 -18.01 -3.71 -7.62
CA GLN A 205 -16.74 -3.40 -6.97
C GLN A 205 -15.71 -4.47 -7.30
N LYS A 206 -14.58 -4.05 -7.89
CA LYS A 206 -13.47 -4.92 -8.29
C LYS A 206 -12.19 -4.40 -7.68
N TYR A 207 -11.41 -5.26 -7.01
CA TYR A 207 -10.16 -4.86 -6.37
C TYR A 207 -8.98 -5.58 -7.01
N LEU A 208 -7.90 -4.85 -7.24
CA LEU A 208 -6.65 -5.38 -7.76
C LEU A 208 -5.49 -4.88 -6.91
N PHE A 209 -4.91 -5.77 -6.12
CA PHE A 209 -3.78 -5.45 -5.26
C PHE A 209 -2.50 -6.05 -5.81
N ILE A 210 -1.44 -5.24 -5.90
CA ILE A 210 -0.21 -5.58 -6.59
C ILE A 210 0.98 -5.37 -5.64
N SER A 211 1.74 -6.43 -5.41
CA SER A 211 2.85 -6.49 -4.46
C SER A 211 4.17 -6.30 -5.20
N ILE A 212 4.66 -5.06 -5.32
CA ILE A 212 5.86 -4.76 -6.13
C ILE A 212 7.12 -5.38 -5.51
N ASP A 213 7.25 -5.38 -4.19
CA ASP A 213 8.34 -6.06 -3.48
C ASP A 213 8.40 -7.57 -3.78
N ILE A 214 7.25 -8.26 -3.72
CA ILE A 214 7.15 -9.69 -4.04
C ILE A 214 7.47 -9.91 -5.53
N PHE A 215 6.94 -9.08 -6.43
CA PHE A 215 7.25 -9.14 -7.86
C PHE A 215 8.75 -9.04 -8.13
N LEU A 216 9.43 -8.04 -7.55
CA LEU A 216 10.86 -7.83 -7.77
C LEU A 216 11.68 -9.00 -7.22
N LYS A 217 11.32 -9.53 -6.04
CA LYS A 217 11.96 -10.72 -5.46
C LYS A 217 11.75 -11.95 -6.36
N TYR A 218 10.54 -12.16 -6.85
CA TYR A 218 10.23 -13.23 -7.78
C TYR A 218 11.07 -13.12 -9.06
N GLN A 219 11.13 -11.93 -9.67
CA GLN A 219 11.96 -11.67 -10.85
C GLN A 219 13.44 -11.94 -10.58
N GLN A 220 13.98 -11.50 -9.44
CA GLN A 220 15.37 -11.78 -9.07
C GLN A 220 15.64 -13.29 -8.99
N ASN A 221 14.73 -14.06 -8.39
CA ASN A 221 14.87 -15.51 -8.26
C ASN A 221 14.90 -16.24 -9.61
N ILE A 222 14.13 -15.76 -10.60
CA ILE A 222 14.05 -16.39 -11.94
C ILE A 222 15.05 -15.80 -12.97
N GLY A 223 15.93 -14.89 -12.57
CA GLY A 223 16.90 -14.25 -13.46
C GLY A 223 16.35 -13.08 -14.30
N ILE A 224 15.35 -12.37 -13.77
CA ILE A 224 14.74 -11.13 -14.29
C ILE A 224 14.15 -11.35 -15.70
N GLN A 225 13.28 -12.33 -15.91
CA GLN A 225 12.82 -12.69 -17.26
C GLN A 225 11.92 -11.63 -17.92
N LEU A 226 11.18 -10.86 -17.10
CA LEU A 226 10.21 -9.83 -17.53
C LEU A 226 9.29 -10.34 -18.64
N GLU A 227 8.65 -11.49 -18.43
CA GLU A 227 8.00 -12.29 -19.48
C GLU A 227 6.96 -11.51 -20.29
N THR A 228 6.21 -10.63 -19.63
CA THR A 228 5.11 -9.88 -20.21
C THR A 228 5.35 -8.37 -20.23
N ARG A 229 4.57 -7.68 -21.08
CA ARG A 229 4.50 -6.22 -21.12
C ARG A 229 4.13 -5.63 -19.75
N ARG A 230 3.25 -6.30 -19.01
CA ARG A 230 2.87 -5.93 -17.65
C ARG A 230 4.05 -6.02 -16.68
N ASP A 231 4.88 -7.06 -16.79
CA ASP A 231 6.07 -7.20 -15.94
C ASP A 231 7.06 -6.06 -16.18
N ALA A 232 7.19 -5.57 -17.43
CA ALA A 232 8.01 -4.41 -17.73
C ALA A 232 7.49 -3.13 -17.03
N TRP A 233 6.16 -2.92 -17.03
CA TRP A 233 5.53 -1.83 -16.28
C TRP A 233 5.74 -1.95 -14.76
N LEU A 234 5.58 -3.15 -14.20
CA LEU A 234 5.84 -3.38 -12.77
C LEU A 234 7.31 -3.18 -12.41
N ALA A 235 8.24 -3.60 -13.27
CA ALA A 235 9.67 -3.39 -13.09
C ALA A 235 10.05 -1.91 -13.23
N PHE A 236 9.43 -1.19 -14.17
CA PHE A 236 9.58 0.25 -14.34
C PHE A 236 9.16 1.00 -13.08
N MET A 237 7.98 0.69 -12.54
CA MET A 237 7.48 1.31 -11.32
C MET A 237 8.36 0.96 -10.12
N GLY A 238 8.75 -0.31 -10.00
CA GLY A 238 9.32 -0.87 -8.77
C GLY A 238 10.84 -0.79 -8.61
N SER A 239 11.60 -0.84 -9.71
CA SER A 239 13.05 -1.06 -9.64
C SER A 239 13.87 0.20 -9.84
N ASP A 240 14.84 0.40 -8.95
CA ASP A 240 15.93 1.36 -9.10
C ASP A 240 17.26 0.69 -9.49
N ASP A 241 17.24 -0.61 -9.83
CA ASP A 241 18.43 -1.36 -10.20
C ASP A 241 18.79 -1.08 -11.68
N PRO A 242 20.00 -0.56 -11.98
CA PRO A 242 20.46 -0.33 -13.33
C PRO A 242 20.31 -1.54 -14.26
N ASP A 243 20.55 -2.77 -13.78
CA ASP A 243 20.51 -3.97 -14.61
C ASP A 243 19.07 -4.36 -14.97
N ILE A 244 18.12 -4.15 -14.05
CA ILE A 244 16.69 -4.33 -14.35
C ILE A 244 16.22 -3.25 -15.33
N ILE A 245 16.59 -1.98 -15.10
CA ILE A 245 16.23 -0.85 -15.96
C ILE A 245 16.72 -1.07 -17.39
N LEU A 246 17.98 -1.48 -17.55
CA LEU A 246 18.52 -1.76 -18.88
C LEU A 246 17.83 -2.95 -19.53
N LYS A 247 17.50 -4.00 -18.78
CA LYS A 247 16.76 -5.15 -19.31
C LYS A 247 15.33 -4.77 -19.76
N VAL A 248 14.67 -3.87 -19.03
CA VAL A 248 13.39 -3.29 -19.43
C VAL A 248 13.54 -2.56 -20.77
N ILE A 249 14.55 -1.67 -20.89
CA ILE A 249 14.80 -0.90 -22.12
C ILE A 249 15.19 -1.81 -23.30
N GLU A 250 16.02 -2.83 -23.08
CA GLU A 250 16.44 -3.76 -24.13
C GLU A 250 15.26 -4.56 -24.70
N LYS A 251 14.35 -5.01 -23.82
CA LYS A 251 13.17 -5.80 -24.23
C LYS A 251 12.01 -4.92 -24.73
N TYR A 252 11.85 -3.72 -24.17
CA TYR A 252 10.80 -2.75 -24.46
C TYR A 252 11.41 -1.35 -24.65
N PRO A 253 11.93 -1.03 -25.85
CA PRO A 253 12.72 0.19 -26.11
C PRO A 253 11.97 1.50 -25.87
N ASP A 254 10.64 1.49 -25.92
CA ASP A 254 9.77 2.62 -25.62
C ASP A 254 9.91 3.13 -24.17
N PHE A 255 10.34 2.29 -23.22
CA PHE A 255 10.62 2.71 -21.83
C PHE A 255 11.76 3.70 -21.75
N LYS A 256 12.67 3.68 -22.73
CA LYS A 256 13.79 4.61 -22.75
C LYS A 256 13.31 6.05 -22.72
N GLY A 257 12.22 6.37 -23.42
CA GLY A 257 11.65 7.73 -23.41
C GLY A 257 11.15 8.14 -22.03
N MET A 258 10.51 7.22 -21.31
CA MET A 258 10.02 7.47 -19.95
C MET A 258 11.19 7.66 -18.96
N TYR A 259 12.18 6.78 -18.98
CA TYR A 259 13.39 6.96 -18.16
C TYR A 259 14.15 8.24 -18.52
N GLN A 260 14.22 8.59 -19.80
CA GLN A 260 14.87 9.82 -20.25
C GLN A 260 14.18 11.05 -19.65
N GLN A 261 12.84 11.12 -19.69
CA GLN A 261 12.06 12.20 -19.07
C GLN A 261 12.36 12.31 -17.57
N VAL A 262 12.48 11.19 -16.86
CA VAL A 262 12.85 11.17 -15.44
C VAL A 262 14.25 11.77 -15.21
N TYR A 263 15.22 11.44 -16.06
CA TYR A 263 16.57 12.01 -15.94
C TYR A 263 16.65 13.47 -16.38
N GLU A 264 15.77 13.93 -17.27
CA GLU A 264 15.64 15.34 -17.63
C GLU A 264 15.16 16.17 -16.43
N ILE A 265 14.19 15.68 -15.66
CA ILE A 265 13.78 16.30 -14.38
C ILE A 265 14.99 16.39 -13.43
N CYS A 266 15.75 15.31 -13.34
CA CYS A 266 16.94 15.22 -12.48
C CYS A 266 18.11 16.15 -12.89
N GLN A 267 18.03 16.83 -14.03
CA GLN A 267 19.04 17.82 -14.41
C GLN A 267 18.98 19.07 -13.53
N ASN A 268 17.80 19.45 -13.05
CA ASN A 268 17.62 20.59 -12.15
C ASN A 268 17.80 20.15 -10.69
N ILE A 269 19.05 20.16 -10.22
CA ILE A 269 19.42 19.66 -8.90
C ILE A 269 18.68 20.40 -7.79
N GLU A 270 18.58 21.73 -7.89
CA GLU A 270 17.88 22.55 -6.90
C GLU A 270 16.40 22.17 -6.76
N GLU A 271 15.71 22.00 -7.89
CA GLU A 271 14.30 21.66 -7.88
C GLU A 271 14.06 20.24 -7.37
N VAL A 272 14.86 19.28 -7.85
CA VAL A 272 14.77 17.87 -7.44
C VAL A 272 15.12 17.70 -5.97
N MET A 273 16.09 18.45 -5.44
CA MET A 273 16.36 18.48 -4.00
C MET A 273 15.14 18.95 -3.21
N GLY A 274 14.48 20.02 -3.66
CA GLY A 274 13.28 20.54 -3.01
C GLY A 274 12.12 19.54 -3.04
N MET A 275 11.92 18.83 -4.16
CA MET A 275 10.91 17.77 -4.26
C MET A 275 11.28 16.56 -3.39
N PHE A 276 12.54 16.15 -3.39
CA PHE A 276 13.04 15.04 -2.60
C PHE A 276 12.91 15.31 -1.09
N SER A 277 13.20 16.53 -0.63
CA SER A 277 12.95 16.93 0.77
C SER A 277 11.47 16.79 1.18
N LYS A 278 10.54 17.15 0.28
CA LYS A 278 9.10 16.95 0.54
C LYS A 278 8.75 15.48 0.63
N GLU A 279 9.24 14.67 -0.31
CA GLU A 279 9.09 13.22 -0.30
C GLU A 279 9.62 12.59 1.01
N LEU A 280 10.79 13.03 1.49
CA LEU A 280 11.35 12.57 2.78
C LEU A 280 10.46 12.96 3.96
N ALA A 281 9.98 14.21 4.00
CA ALA A 281 9.11 14.68 5.06
C ALA A 281 7.77 13.93 5.10
N GLU A 282 7.21 13.60 3.93
CA GLU A 282 6.02 12.76 3.82
C GLU A 282 6.30 11.34 4.30
N MET A 283 7.41 10.75 3.88
CA MET A 283 7.82 9.41 4.33
C MET A 283 8.00 9.32 5.85
N ASP A 284 8.59 10.33 6.47
CA ASP A 284 8.79 10.37 7.93
C ASP A 284 7.45 10.48 8.67
N ARG A 285 6.54 11.35 8.20
CA ARG A 285 5.18 11.48 8.77
C ARG A 285 4.40 10.17 8.66
N ASN A 286 4.47 9.55 7.50
CA ASN A 286 3.80 8.31 7.17
C ASN A 286 4.30 7.13 8.01
N THR A 287 5.61 7.03 8.19
CA THR A 287 6.24 6.02 9.03
C THR A 287 5.84 6.21 10.50
N ALA A 288 5.82 7.46 10.99
CA ALA A 288 5.39 7.76 12.34
C ALA A 288 3.92 7.38 12.58
N GLN A 289 3.03 7.65 11.62
CA GLN A 289 1.62 7.26 11.76
C GLN A 289 1.44 5.75 11.73
N LEU A 290 2.13 5.03 10.83
CA LEU A 290 2.11 3.56 10.81
C LEU A 290 2.50 2.98 12.18
N MET A 291 3.56 3.52 12.79
CA MET A 291 4.00 3.10 14.12
C MET A 291 2.95 3.39 15.21
N ILE A 292 2.24 4.53 15.12
CA ILE A 292 1.14 4.85 16.05
C ILE A 292 -0.01 3.86 15.90
N ASP A 293 -0.43 3.57 14.66
CA ASP A 293 -1.50 2.61 14.35
C ASP A 293 -1.10 1.19 14.79
N GLU A 294 0.19 0.84 14.67
CA GLU A 294 0.76 -0.41 15.20
C GLU A 294 0.65 -0.49 16.71
N MET A 295 1.12 0.55 17.42
CA MET A 295 1.08 0.60 18.87
C MET A 295 -0.34 0.60 19.44
N GLN A 296 -1.29 1.32 18.81
CA GLN A 296 -2.68 1.35 19.29
C GLN A 296 -3.35 -0.02 19.23
N GLU A 297 -3.10 -0.78 18.16
CA GLU A 297 -3.65 -2.13 18.02
C GLU A 297 -2.99 -3.11 18.99
N ASP A 298 -1.66 -3.05 19.17
CA ASP A 298 -0.95 -3.85 20.17
C ASP A 298 -1.50 -3.58 21.58
N ILE A 299 -1.85 -2.33 21.89
CA ILE A 299 -2.52 -1.96 23.15
C ILE A 299 -3.90 -2.60 23.23
N LYS A 300 -4.73 -2.48 22.20
CA LYS A 300 -6.09 -3.02 22.17
C LYS A 300 -6.10 -4.56 22.31
N GLN A 301 -5.22 -5.26 21.60
CA GLN A 301 -5.09 -6.71 21.73
C GLN A 301 -4.65 -7.12 23.14
N LYS A 302 -3.70 -6.38 23.74
CA LYS A 302 -3.30 -6.62 25.14
C LYS A 302 -4.45 -6.35 26.11
N GLU A 303 -5.27 -5.33 25.90
CA GLU A 303 -6.47 -5.05 26.70
C GLU A 303 -7.51 -6.18 26.61
N GLU A 304 -7.75 -6.73 25.42
CA GLU A 304 -8.65 -7.87 25.22
C GLU A 304 -8.14 -9.13 25.92
N ILE A 305 -6.83 -9.41 25.81
CA ILE A 305 -6.18 -10.53 26.50
C ILE A 305 -6.28 -10.35 28.02
N LEU A 306 -5.99 -9.16 28.54
CA LEU A 306 -6.10 -8.83 29.97
C LEU A 306 -7.53 -9.03 30.47
N LYS A 307 -8.53 -8.54 29.73
CA LYS A 307 -9.94 -8.73 30.07
C LYS A 307 -10.32 -10.22 30.10
N GLY A 308 -9.87 -11.00 29.12
CA GLY A 308 -10.06 -12.44 29.10
C GLY A 308 -9.38 -13.17 30.26
N GLN A 309 -8.22 -12.69 30.72
CA GLN A 309 -7.54 -13.21 31.91
C GLN A 309 -8.30 -12.85 33.19
N ASP A 310 -8.79 -11.61 33.32
CA ASP A 310 -9.60 -11.17 34.47
C ASP A 310 -10.88 -11.99 34.61
N ASP A 311 -11.56 -12.27 33.51
CA ASP A 311 -12.78 -13.11 33.52
C ASP A 311 -12.45 -14.55 33.92
N ARG A 312 -11.33 -15.12 33.46
CA ARG A 312 -10.86 -16.44 33.92
C ARG A 312 -10.51 -16.47 35.40
N ILE A 313 -9.88 -15.41 35.93
CA ILE A 313 -9.55 -15.29 37.35
C ILE A 313 -10.83 -15.22 38.19
N LYS A 314 -11.83 -14.43 37.75
CA LYS A 314 -13.15 -14.38 38.43
C LYS A 314 -13.82 -15.75 38.48
N ASP A 315 -13.82 -16.48 37.38
CA ASP A 315 -14.37 -17.84 37.32
C ASP A 315 -13.63 -18.80 38.27
N GLN A 316 -12.30 -18.72 38.33
CA GLN A 316 -11.51 -19.51 39.27
C GLN A 316 -11.80 -19.15 40.73
N ILE A 317 -11.93 -17.86 41.05
CA ILE A 317 -12.29 -17.40 42.40
C ILE A 317 -13.68 -17.94 42.80
N ASN A 318 -14.65 -17.92 41.89
CA ASN A 318 -16.00 -18.43 42.14
C ASN A 318 -15.97 -19.96 42.39
N LYS A 319 -15.25 -20.72 41.57
CA LYS A 319 -15.07 -22.17 41.78
C LYS A 319 -14.37 -22.50 43.10
N LEU A 320 -13.36 -21.71 43.48
CA LEU A 320 -12.67 -21.88 44.77
C LEU A 320 -13.61 -21.61 45.94
N LYS A 321 -14.48 -20.59 45.85
CA LYS A 321 -15.50 -20.33 46.87
C LYS A 321 -16.49 -21.49 47.00
N GLU A 322 -17.00 -22.01 45.88
CA GLU A 322 -17.90 -23.18 45.91
C GLU A 322 -17.23 -24.42 46.51
N GLN A 323 -15.94 -24.65 46.21
CA GLN A 323 -15.18 -25.73 46.81
C GLN A 323 -14.95 -25.53 48.32
N ASP A 324 -14.63 -24.31 48.74
CA ASP A 324 -14.46 -23.95 50.16
C ASP A 324 -15.76 -24.14 50.95
N ASP A 325 -16.90 -23.76 50.39
CA ASP A 325 -18.21 -23.96 51.02
C ASP A 325 -18.56 -25.46 51.14
N ARG A 326 -18.30 -26.26 50.10
CA ARG A 326 -18.48 -27.72 50.14
C ARG A 326 -17.56 -28.39 51.17
N LEU A 327 -16.32 -27.93 51.31
CA LEU A 327 -15.38 -28.42 52.32
C LEU A 327 -15.90 -28.12 53.74
N LYS A 328 -16.43 -26.91 53.98
CA LYS A 328 -17.05 -26.56 55.28
C LYS A 328 -18.25 -27.44 55.62
N GLU A 329 -19.10 -27.73 54.64
CA GLU A 329 -20.23 -28.66 54.82
C GLU A 329 -19.75 -30.07 55.17
N GLN A 330 -18.76 -30.59 54.44
CA GLN A 330 -18.16 -31.91 54.73
C GLN A 330 -17.54 -31.95 56.13
N ASP A 331 -16.79 -30.91 56.53
CA ASP A 331 -16.22 -30.80 57.86
C ASP A 331 -17.27 -30.74 58.98
N GLN A 332 -18.45 -30.14 58.72
CA GLN A 332 -19.56 -30.20 59.66
C GLN A 332 -20.12 -31.62 59.80
N VAL A 333 -20.36 -32.30 58.68
CA VAL A 333 -20.86 -33.68 58.67
C VAL A 333 -19.90 -34.63 59.37
N ILE A 334 -18.59 -34.51 59.13
CA ILE A 334 -17.56 -35.32 59.79
C ILE A 334 -17.59 -35.07 61.30
N ARG A 335 -17.69 -33.81 61.75
CA ARG A 335 -17.79 -33.48 63.19
C ARG A 335 -19.03 -34.09 63.85
N GLU A 336 -20.17 -34.08 63.17
CA GLU A 336 -21.38 -34.72 63.68
C GLU A 336 -21.26 -36.25 63.75
N LEU A 337 -20.67 -36.87 62.73
CA LEU A 337 -20.42 -38.31 62.72
C LEU A 337 -19.45 -38.73 63.82
N MET A 338 -18.35 -37.98 64.03
CA MET A 338 -17.41 -38.23 65.12
C MET A 338 -18.08 -38.17 66.49
N LYS A 339 -18.93 -37.16 66.75
CA LYS A 339 -19.72 -37.08 67.99
C LYS A 339 -20.63 -38.28 68.19
N LYS A 340 -21.26 -38.79 67.12
CA LYS A 340 -22.11 -40.00 67.20
C LYS A 340 -21.31 -41.26 67.50
N ILE A 341 -20.13 -41.41 66.92
CA ILE A 341 -19.23 -42.55 67.18
C ILE A 341 -18.79 -42.52 68.65
N GLU A 342 -18.35 -41.37 69.16
CA GLU A 342 -17.92 -41.21 70.56
C GLU A 342 -19.06 -41.49 71.57
N GLN A 343 -20.31 -41.19 71.21
CA GLN A 343 -21.48 -41.56 72.02
C GLN A 343 -21.80 -43.05 72.00
N LEU A 344 -21.44 -43.76 70.93
CA LEU A 344 -21.64 -45.21 70.80
C LEU A 344 -20.53 -46.01 71.48
N GLU A 345 -19.29 -45.50 71.50
CA GLU A 345 -18.14 -46.13 72.17
C GLU A 345 -18.15 -45.95 73.69
N ASN A 346 -18.84 -44.94 74.23
CA ASN A 346 -19.01 -44.70 75.67
C ASN A 346 -20.25 -45.39 76.28
N LYS A 347 -20.87 -46.32 75.56
CA LYS A 347 -21.94 -47.20 76.02
C LYS A 347 -21.43 -48.63 76.16
#